data_AF-A0A2H3CWY9-F1
#
_entry.id   AF-A0A2H3CWY9-F1
#
_cell.length_a   1.000
_cell.length_b   1.000
_cell.length_c   1.000
_cell.angle_alpha   90.00
_cell.angle_beta   90.00
_cell.angle_gamma   90.00
#
_symmetry.space_group_name_H-M   'P 1'
#
loop_
_entity.id
_entity.type
_entity.pdbx_description
1 polymer ?
#
loop_
_entity_poly.entity_id
_entity_poly.type
_entity_poly.pdbx_seq_one_letter_code
_entity_poly.pdbx_strand_id
1 'polypeptide(L)' 'PTLSQNFIVLSTGADYTATGPFESAIAQFSCLETDDCGLNGRYCTIVEIILKNLTAPGAGSSVDLSIIEP' A
#
# COMPACT_ATOMS: atom_id res chain seq x y z
N PRO A 1 4.12 10.53 -1.28
CA PRO A 1 3.16 9.41 -1.33
C PRO A 1 2.39 9.36 -0.01
N THR A 2 1.15 8.88 -0.04
CA THR A 2 0.35 8.62 1.17
C THR A 2 0.39 7.12 1.46
N LEU A 3 0.92 6.75 2.63
CA LEU A 3 0.90 5.38 3.13
C LEU A 3 -0.37 5.17 3.95
N SER A 4 -1.09 4.12 3.64
CA SER A 4 -2.27 3.70 4.39
C SER A 4 -2.27 2.20 4.65
N GLN A 5 -2.92 1.79 5.73
CA GLN A 5 -3.16 0.39 6.06
C GLN A 5 -4.61 0.26 6.53
N ASN A 6 -5.35 -0.72 6.02
CA ASN A 6 -6.76 -0.93 6.38
C ASN A 6 -7.59 0.37 6.35
N PHE A 7 -7.41 1.18 5.30
CA PHE A 7 -8.09 2.48 5.14
C PHE A 7 -7.78 3.51 6.24
N ILE A 8 -6.64 3.39 6.92
CA ILE A 8 -6.13 4.39 7.88
C ILE A 8 -4.83 4.97 7.33
N VAL A 9 -4.74 6.29 7.26
CA VAL A 9 -3.51 7.00 6.85
C VAL A 9 -2.47 6.87 7.97
N LEU A 10 -1.29 6.37 7.61
CA LEU A 10 -0.15 6.18 8.52
C LEU A 10 0.95 7.23 8.30
N SER A 11 1.12 7.69 7.06
CA SER A 11 2.07 8.76 6.71
C SER A 11 1.64 9.46 5.42
N THR A 12 1.95 10.75 5.31
CA THR A 12 1.75 11.56 4.10
C THR A 12 3.08 12.03 3.49
N GLY A 13 4.15 11.26 3.69
CA GLY A 13 5.46 11.49 3.06
C GLY A 13 6.66 11.49 4.02
N ALA A 14 6.43 11.38 5.33
CA ALA A 14 7.50 11.14 6.30
C ALA A 14 7.82 9.65 6.40
N ASP A 15 9.01 9.33 6.93
CA ASP A 15 9.39 7.96 7.23
C ASP A 15 8.40 7.31 8.20
N TYR A 16 8.03 6.05 7.94
CA TYR A 16 7.15 5.26 8.79
C TYR A 16 7.81 3.92 9.10
N THR A 17 7.80 3.52 10.37
CA THR A 17 8.30 2.23 10.83
C THR A 17 7.16 1.46 11.48
N ALA A 18 6.86 0.26 10.96
CA ALA A 18 5.91 -0.67 11.56
C ALA A 18 6.63 -1.68 12.45
N THR A 19 5.93 -2.19 13.47
CA THR A 19 6.38 -3.35 14.27
C THR A 19 5.38 -4.50 14.09
N GLY A 20 5.88 -5.71 13.82
CA GLY A 20 5.04 -6.88 13.56
C GLY A 20 4.62 -7.01 12.09
N PRO A 21 3.67 -7.91 11.78
CA PRO A 21 3.15 -8.07 10.43
C PRO A 21 2.53 -6.78 9.89
N PHE A 22 2.80 -6.49 8.63
CA PHE A 22 2.30 -5.30 7.93
C PHE A 22 1.58 -5.74 6.66
N GLU A 23 0.29 -6.00 6.77
CA GLU A 23 -0.55 -6.52 5.69
C GLU A 23 -1.56 -5.46 5.26
N SER A 24 -2.12 -5.60 4.05
CA SER A 24 -3.16 -4.70 3.51
C SER A 24 -2.73 -3.23 3.53
N ALA A 25 -1.46 -2.99 3.25
CA ALA A 25 -0.89 -1.66 3.19
C ALA A 25 -0.67 -1.21 1.74
N ILE A 26 -0.98 0.05 1.48
CA ILE A 26 -0.92 0.67 0.16
C ILE A 26 -0.23 2.03 0.29
N ALA A 27 0.77 2.28 -0.55
CA ALA A 27 1.32 3.61 -0.74
C ALA A 27 0.88 4.20 -2.09
N GLN A 28 0.16 5.33 -2.07
CA GLN A 28 -0.30 6.02 -3.28
C GLN A 28 0.69 7.12 -3.70
N PHE A 29 1.10 7.14 -4.97
CA PHE A 29 2.14 8.06 -5.47
C PHE A 29 1.63 9.19 -6.35
N SER A 30 0.78 8.88 -7.33
CA SER A 30 0.33 9.84 -8.35
C SER A 30 -1.06 9.48 -8.82
N CYS A 31 -1.96 10.47 -8.80
CA CYS A 31 -3.39 10.30 -9.03
C CYS A 31 -3.67 10.90 -10.39
N LEU A 32 -4.10 10.04 -11.32
CA LEU A 32 -4.07 10.32 -12.75
C LEU A 32 -5.24 11.21 -13.21
N GLU A 33 -6.24 11.40 -12.34
CA GLU A 33 -7.44 12.22 -12.58
C GLU A 33 -7.66 13.20 -11.41
N THR A 34 -8.53 14.20 -11.61
CA THR A 34 -8.92 15.20 -10.59
C THR A 34 -9.60 14.63 -9.34
N ASP A 35 -9.91 13.33 -9.32
CA ASP A 35 -10.39 12.64 -8.14
C ASP A 35 -9.18 12.22 -7.29
N ASP A 36 -9.13 12.73 -6.07
CA ASP A 36 -8.17 12.29 -5.07
C ASP A 36 -8.25 10.77 -4.95
N CYS A 37 -7.11 10.13 -5.20
CA CYS A 37 -6.89 8.72 -4.95
C CYS A 37 -7.28 8.37 -3.52
N GLY A 38 -8.43 7.72 -3.38
CA GLY A 38 -8.92 7.22 -2.11
C GLY A 38 -7.96 6.22 -1.49
N LEU A 39 -8.21 5.84 -0.24
CA LEU A 39 -7.36 4.89 0.49
C LEU A 39 -7.41 3.46 -0.08
N ASN A 40 -8.29 3.21 -1.05
CA ASN A 40 -8.34 1.99 -1.85
C ASN A 40 -7.40 2.01 -3.06
N GLY A 41 -6.68 3.11 -3.33
CA GLY A 41 -5.69 3.15 -4.43
C GLY A 41 -6.29 3.31 -5.83
N ARG A 42 -7.58 3.61 -5.94
CA ARG A 42 -8.27 3.80 -7.22
C ARG A 42 -7.68 5.01 -7.97
N TYR A 43 -7.53 4.88 -9.29
CA TYR A 43 -7.03 5.93 -10.19
C TYR A 43 -5.61 6.43 -9.90
N CYS A 44 -4.80 5.67 -9.16
CA CYS A 44 -3.41 6.03 -8.92
C CYS A 44 -2.46 4.85 -9.07
N THR A 45 -1.20 5.19 -9.34
CA THR A 45 -0.10 4.24 -9.18
C THR A 45 0.09 3.94 -7.70
N ILE A 46 0.03 2.65 -7.36
CA ILE A 46 0.14 2.16 -5.99
C ILE A 46 1.31 1.21 -5.82
N VAL A 47 1.85 1.19 -4.60
CA VAL A 47 2.69 0.10 -4.12
C VAL A 47 1.89 -0.71 -3.12
N GLU A 48 1.68 -1.99 -3.41
CA GLU A 48 0.98 -2.95 -2.56
C GLU A 48 2.00 -3.66 -1.67
N ILE A 49 1.71 -3.75 -0.36
CA ILE A 49 2.69 -4.19 0.63
C ILE A 49 2.07 -5.24 1.55
N ILE A 50 2.74 -6.39 1.61
CA ILE A 50 2.52 -7.44 2.60
C ILE A 50 3.89 -7.79 3.19
N LEU A 51 4.10 -7.55 4.48
CA LEU A 51 5.30 -7.96 5.22
C LEU A 51 4.87 -8.91 6.34
N LYS A 52 5.11 -10.20 6.14
CA LYS A 52 4.79 -11.24 7.12
C LYS A 52 5.70 -12.46 6.97
N ASN A 53 5.73 -13.27 8.03
CA ASN A 53 6.37 -14.57 8.00
C ASN A 53 5.56 -15.53 7.12
N LEU A 54 6.27 -16.37 6.37
CA LEU A 54 5.70 -17.38 5.48
C LEU A 54 4.88 -18.41 6.28
N THR A 55 3.64 -18.66 5.89
CA THR A 55 2.81 -19.74 6.46
C THR A 55 2.69 -20.96 5.54
N ALA A 56 2.95 -20.78 4.25
CA ALA A 56 3.00 -21.80 3.21
C ALA A 56 3.86 -21.29 2.03
N PRO A 57 4.42 -22.15 1.15
CA PRO A 57 5.17 -21.69 -0.02
C PRO A 57 4.42 -20.63 -0.83
N GLY A 58 5.06 -19.47 -1.06
CA GLY A 58 4.47 -18.35 -1.79
C GLY A 58 3.56 -17.40 -0.98
N ALA A 59 3.20 -17.72 0.26
CA ALA A 59 2.30 -16.91 1.10
C ALA A 59 3.06 -15.91 2.02
N GLY A 60 4.23 -15.45 1.58
CA GLY A 60 5.17 -14.69 2.40
C GLY A 60 4.98 -13.19 2.27
N SER A 61 6.10 -12.48 2.44
CA SER A 61 6.15 -11.05 2.15
C SER A 61 6.18 -10.81 0.64
N SER A 62 5.47 -9.78 0.19
CA SER A 62 5.45 -9.31 -1.19
C SER A 62 5.36 -7.79 -1.21
N VAL A 63 6.03 -7.22 -2.21
CA VAL A 63 5.89 -5.81 -2.57
C VAL A 63 5.84 -5.75 -4.09
N ASP A 64 4.84 -5.07 -4.61
CA ASP A 64 4.67 -4.86 -6.04
C ASP A 64 4.18 -3.45 -6.32
N LEU A 65 4.36 -3.02 -7.57
CA LEU A 65 3.94 -1.74 -8.09
C LEU A 65 2.83 -2.00 -9.10
N SER A 66 1.64 -1.48 -8.84
CA SER A 66 0.49 -1.62 -9.72
C SER A 66 0.08 -0.26 -10.31
N ILE A 67 -0.17 -0.27 -11.62
CA ILE A 67 -0.85 0.79 -12.37
C ILE A 67 -2.22 0.32 -12.88
N ILE A 68 -2.61 -0.89 -12.47
CA ILE A 68 -3.92 -1.47 -12.74
C ILE A 68 -4.78 -1.14 -11.54
N GLU A 69 -6.03 -0.77 -11.79
CA GLU A 69 -7.00 -0.50 -10.74
C GLU A 69 -7.21 -1.76 -9.86
N PRO A 70 -7.12 -1.64 -8.52
CA PRO A 70 -7.25 -2.78 -7.59
C PRO A 70 -8.69 -3.30 -7.42
#